data_AF-A0A6L8LZI3-F1
#
_entry.id   AF-A0A6L8LZI3-F1
#
_cell.length_a   1.000
_cell.length_b   1.000
_cell.length_c   1.000
_cell.angle_alpha   90.00
_cell.angle_beta   90.00
_cell.angle_gamma   90.00
#
_symmetry.space_group_name_H-M   'P 1'
#
loop_
_entity.id
_entity.type
_entity.pdbx_description
1 polymer ?
#
loop_
_entity_poly.entity_id
_entity_poly.type
_entity_poly.pdbx_seq_one_letter_code
_entity_poly.pdbx_strand_id
1 'polypeptide(L)'
;MLAGQYHLSVRKLQSLLKEQLGTTFSVGAISEAQTKVSSMLTPLHQAIKHALKKAPLIHADETSHHRNDEQSLRWCWLVASDDLVYEQIPYSRSASSAKKVIDEDYAGIVVSDQCLSYNWVSTDRYQLCWEHVKRNLQQMADYSGGGDTAYIGKHLCLLTNAVFHTRHLNWIIHCICGECTGYKNRSIIG
;
A
#
# COMPACT_ATOMS: atom_id res chain seq x y z
N MET A 1 17.94 11.36 -3.43
CA MET A 1 18.14 10.40 -2.32
C MET A 1 17.93 11.01 -0.94
N LEU A 2 18.38 12.23 -0.64
CA LEU A 2 18.21 12.81 0.71
C LEU A 2 16.74 13.08 1.13
N ALA A 3 15.90 13.61 0.23
CA ALA A 3 14.49 13.86 0.53
C ALA A 3 13.69 12.58 0.79
N GLY A 4 13.91 11.55 -0.04
CA GLY A 4 13.18 10.28 0.04
C GLY A 4 13.61 9.42 1.22
N GLN A 5 14.91 9.15 1.35
CA GLN A 5 15.40 8.23 2.39
C GLN A 5 15.38 8.86 3.79
N TYR A 6 15.69 10.15 3.90
CA TYR A 6 15.80 10.84 5.20
C TYR A 6 14.61 11.77 5.48
N HIS A 7 13.57 11.76 4.64
CA HIS A 7 12.33 12.50 4.84
C HIS A 7 12.55 14.01 5.06
N LEU A 8 13.62 14.56 4.46
CA LEU A 8 13.98 15.96 4.61
C LEU A 8 13.12 16.82 3.67
N SER A 9 12.50 17.86 4.22
CA SER A 9 11.88 18.91 3.41
C SER A 9 12.94 19.63 2.58
N VAL A 10 12.52 20.25 1.46
CA VAL A 10 13.46 20.99 0.59
C VAL A 10 14.22 22.08 1.36
N ARG A 11 13.57 22.71 2.35
CA ARG A 11 14.23 23.70 3.24
C ARG A 11 15.28 23.06 4.14
N LYS A 12 14.99 21.88 4.73
CA LYS A 12 15.98 21.16 5.53
C LYS A 12 17.17 20.68 4.69
N LEU A 13 16.92 20.27 3.45
CA LEU A 13 17.99 19.95 2.49
C LEU A 13 18.85 21.15 2.15
N GLN A 14 18.23 22.30 1.93
CA GLN A 14 18.95 23.54 1.69
C GLN A 14 19.87 23.89 2.86
N SER A 15 19.38 23.82 4.11
CA SER A 15 20.19 24.04 5.30
C SER A 15 21.34 23.03 5.41
N LEU A 16 21.06 21.75 5.23
CA LEU A 16 22.07 20.69 5.29
C LEU A 16 23.17 20.88 4.24
N LEU A 17 22.80 21.19 2.99
CA LEU A 17 23.76 21.43 1.92
C LEU A 17 24.63 22.67 2.21
N LYS A 18 24.05 23.71 2.81
CA LYS A 18 24.81 24.89 3.23
C LYS A 18 25.81 24.56 4.35
N GLU A 19 25.39 23.79 5.34
CA GLU A 19 26.23 23.37 6.47
C GLU A 19 27.38 22.45 6.03
N GLN A 20 27.12 21.51 5.13
CA GLN A 20 28.13 20.52 4.70
C GLN A 20 29.05 21.00 3.58
N LEU A 21 28.53 21.82 2.64
CA LEU A 21 29.27 22.21 1.44
C LEU A 21 29.61 23.71 1.39
N GLY A 22 29.24 24.49 2.41
CA GLY A 22 29.48 25.93 2.47
C GLY A 22 28.78 26.76 1.38
N THR A 23 27.93 26.12 0.56
CA THR A 23 27.34 26.71 -0.65
C THR A 23 25.83 26.82 -0.50
N THR A 24 25.26 27.94 -0.94
CA THR A 24 23.80 28.15 -0.88
C THR A 24 23.15 27.78 -2.21
N PHE A 25 22.22 26.83 -2.16
CA PHE A 25 21.33 26.53 -3.28
C PHE A 25 19.97 27.19 -3.08
N SER A 26 19.31 27.61 -4.14
CA SER A 26 17.91 28.03 -4.05
C SER A 26 16.99 26.81 -3.92
N VAL A 27 15.81 26.99 -3.34
CA VAL A 27 14.74 25.96 -3.33
C VAL A 27 14.42 25.51 -4.76
N GLY A 28 14.41 26.46 -5.71
CA GLY A 28 14.19 26.17 -7.13
C GLY A 28 15.26 25.25 -7.72
N ALA A 29 16.54 25.49 -7.44
CA ALA A 29 17.64 24.65 -7.92
C ALA A 29 17.56 23.22 -7.36
N ILE A 30 17.22 23.07 -6.08
CA ILE A 30 17.03 21.74 -5.47
C ILE A 30 15.83 21.02 -6.12
N SER A 31 14.72 21.74 -6.34
CA SER A 31 13.52 21.20 -6.99
C SER A 31 13.78 20.79 -8.44
N GLU A 32 14.54 21.58 -9.20
CA GLU A 32 14.94 21.26 -10.57
C GLU A 32 15.81 19.99 -10.62
N ALA A 33 16.78 19.87 -9.70
CA ALA A 33 17.60 18.68 -9.58
C ALA A 33 16.76 17.42 -9.26
N GLN A 34 15.77 17.54 -8.36
CA GLN A 34 14.83 16.45 -8.08
C GLN A 34 13.99 16.10 -9.31
N THR A 35 13.58 17.09 -10.09
CA THR A 35 12.80 16.89 -11.32
C THR A 35 13.59 16.08 -12.35
N LYS A 36 14.88 16.37 -12.53
CA LYS A 36 15.77 15.61 -13.44
C LYS A 36 15.82 14.12 -13.04
N VAL A 37 15.98 13.84 -11.76
CA VAL A 37 15.98 12.44 -11.25
C VAL A 37 14.61 11.79 -11.48
N SER A 38 13.52 12.50 -11.25
CA SER A 38 12.16 12.00 -11.50
C SER A 38 11.95 11.60 -12.97
N SER A 39 12.41 12.44 -13.91
CA SER A 39 12.38 12.11 -15.33
C SER A 39 13.20 10.87 -15.66
N MET A 40 14.37 10.70 -15.05
CA MET A 40 15.22 9.50 -15.25
C MET A 40 14.60 8.23 -14.69
N LEU A 41 13.77 8.32 -13.65
CA LEU A 41 13.07 7.18 -13.04
C LEU A 41 11.77 6.81 -13.77
N THR A 42 11.29 7.65 -14.68
CA THR A 42 10.01 7.41 -15.38
C THR A 42 9.99 6.08 -16.16
N PRO A 43 11.04 5.68 -16.91
CA PRO A 43 11.05 4.38 -17.59
C PRO A 43 10.99 3.20 -16.60
N LEU A 44 11.67 3.31 -15.46
CA LEU A 44 11.63 2.28 -14.42
C LEU A 44 10.24 2.19 -13.79
N HIS A 45 9.61 3.32 -13.49
CA HIS A 45 8.24 3.37 -12.96
C HIS A 45 7.24 2.70 -13.92
N GLN A 46 7.36 2.94 -15.23
CA GLN A 46 6.55 2.29 -16.25
C GLN A 46 6.85 0.78 -16.37
N ALA A 47 8.12 0.38 -16.29
CA ALA A 47 8.52 -1.01 -16.33
C ALA A 47 7.97 -1.79 -15.12
N ILE A 48 7.98 -1.20 -13.93
CA ILE A 48 7.37 -1.77 -12.71
C ILE A 48 5.87 -1.98 -12.92
N LYS A 49 5.17 -0.96 -13.43
CA LYS A 49 3.73 -1.09 -13.74
C LYS A 49 3.47 -2.26 -14.69
N HIS A 50 4.23 -2.36 -15.78
CA HIS A 50 4.08 -3.43 -16.75
C HIS A 50 4.39 -4.81 -16.15
N ALA A 51 5.40 -4.92 -15.29
CA ALA A 51 5.76 -6.16 -14.63
C ALA A 51 4.69 -6.62 -13.63
N LEU A 52 4.06 -5.69 -12.89
CA LEU A 52 2.97 -5.99 -11.96
C LEU A 52 1.77 -6.65 -12.65
N LYS A 53 1.50 -6.36 -13.93
CA LYS A 53 0.43 -7.04 -14.68
C LYS A 53 0.58 -8.56 -14.73
N LYS A 54 1.82 -9.07 -14.57
CA LYS A 54 2.15 -10.49 -14.61
C LYS A 54 2.19 -11.12 -13.21
N ALA A 55 2.09 -10.31 -12.15
CA ALA A 55 2.04 -10.83 -10.79
C ALA A 55 0.78 -11.70 -10.62
N PRO A 56 0.89 -12.86 -9.94
CA PRO A 56 -0.27 -13.72 -9.70
C PRO A 56 -1.22 -13.11 -8.66
N LEU A 57 -0.70 -12.23 -7.81
CA LEU A 57 -1.40 -11.58 -6.72
C LEU A 57 -0.83 -10.17 -6.52
N ILE A 58 -1.71 -9.22 -6.27
CA ILE A 58 -1.35 -7.86 -5.86
C ILE A 58 -2.14 -7.43 -4.64
N HIS A 59 -1.55 -6.54 -3.86
CA HIS A 59 -2.19 -5.77 -2.80
C HIS A 59 -2.41 -4.35 -3.29
N ALA A 60 -3.63 -3.83 -3.19
CA ALA A 60 -3.96 -2.45 -3.53
C ALA A 60 -4.47 -1.71 -2.30
N ASP A 61 -4.01 -0.47 -2.13
CA ASP A 61 -4.46 0.43 -1.07
C ASP A 61 -4.44 1.88 -1.56
N GLU A 62 -5.24 2.72 -0.91
CA GLU A 62 -5.32 4.13 -1.22
C GLU A 62 -5.41 4.99 0.04
N THR A 63 -4.58 6.03 0.08
CA THR A 63 -4.53 6.97 1.20
C THR A 63 -4.70 8.41 0.71
N SER A 64 -5.39 9.23 1.50
CA SER A 64 -5.55 10.65 1.21
C SER A 64 -4.18 11.34 1.10
N HIS A 65 -4.02 12.16 0.05
CA HIS A 65 -2.79 12.89 -0.21
C HIS A 65 -3.09 14.38 -0.45
N HIS A 66 -2.82 15.19 0.56
CA HIS A 66 -2.89 16.65 0.44
C HIS A 66 -1.64 17.19 -0.25
N ARG A 67 -1.83 17.99 -1.29
CA ARG A 67 -0.73 18.55 -2.07
C ARG A 67 -0.72 20.07 -1.98
N ASN A 68 0.22 20.61 -1.22
CA ASN A 68 0.44 22.05 -1.04
C ASN A 68 -0.87 22.82 -0.78
N ASP A 69 -1.18 23.76 -1.66
CA ASP A 69 -2.31 24.69 -1.70
C ASP A 69 -3.44 24.22 -2.63
N GLU A 70 -3.38 23.00 -3.14
CA GLU A 70 -4.48 22.42 -3.90
C GLU A 70 -5.71 22.26 -3.00
N GLN A 71 -6.83 22.88 -3.40
CA GLN A 71 -8.10 22.74 -2.68
C GLN A 71 -8.67 21.32 -2.78
N SER A 72 -8.38 20.63 -3.89
CA SER A 72 -8.86 19.27 -4.14
C SER A 72 -7.91 18.23 -3.53
N LEU A 73 -8.50 17.30 -2.79
CA LEU A 73 -7.78 16.15 -2.24
C LEU A 73 -7.32 15.22 -3.38
N ARG A 74 -6.06 14.81 -3.37
CA ARG A 74 -5.58 13.71 -4.19
C ARG A 74 -5.53 12.41 -3.40
N TRP A 75 -5.29 11.31 -4.10
CA TRP A 75 -5.19 9.98 -3.51
C TRP A 75 -3.88 9.36 -3.94
N CYS A 76 -3.08 8.93 -2.97
CA CYS A 76 -1.93 8.07 -3.21
C CYS A 76 -2.46 6.65 -3.33
N TRP A 77 -2.36 6.07 -4.52
CA TRP A 77 -2.68 4.68 -4.77
C TRP A 77 -1.41 3.87 -4.82
N LEU A 78 -1.37 2.77 -4.08
CA LEU A 78 -0.26 1.85 -4.02
C LEU A 78 -0.73 0.48 -4.50
N VAL A 79 0.04 -0.13 -5.39
CA VAL A 79 -0.12 -1.53 -5.81
C VAL A 79 1.20 -2.26 -5.55
N ALA A 80 1.14 -3.28 -4.72
CA ALA A 80 2.30 -4.09 -4.36
C ALA A 80 2.11 -5.55 -4.78
N SER A 81 3.21 -6.19 -5.12
CA SER A 81 3.37 -7.65 -5.17
C SER A 81 4.55 -8.02 -4.27
N ASP A 82 4.97 -9.28 -4.28
CA ASP A 82 6.08 -9.76 -3.44
C ASP A 82 7.38 -8.95 -3.65
N ASP A 83 7.69 -8.54 -4.89
CA ASP A 83 8.97 -7.91 -5.24
C ASP A 83 8.83 -6.46 -5.75
N LEU A 84 7.61 -6.01 -6.06
CA LEU A 84 7.39 -4.76 -6.78
C LEU A 84 6.34 -3.91 -6.11
N VAL A 85 6.61 -2.60 -6.03
CA VAL A 85 5.66 -1.59 -5.55
C VAL A 85 5.52 -0.49 -6.59
N TYR A 86 4.29 -0.20 -6.96
CA TYR A 86 3.90 0.87 -7.85
C TYR A 86 3.03 1.88 -7.13
N GLU A 87 3.32 3.17 -7.30
CA GLU A 87 2.55 4.25 -6.74
C GLU A 87 2.09 5.22 -7.84
N GLN A 88 0.87 5.73 -7.72
CA GLN A 88 0.36 6.83 -8.53
C GLN A 88 -0.52 7.76 -7.70
N ILE A 89 -0.51 9.07 -8.00
CA ILE A 89 -1.28 10.09 -7.26
C ILE A 89 -2.36 10.76 -8.15
N PRO A 90 -3.45 10.06 -8.53
CA PRO A 90 -4.60 10.64 -9.22
C PRO A 90 -5.46 11.55 -8.32
N TYR A 91 -6.37 12.29 -8.96
CA TYR A 91 -7.30 13.23 -8.29
C TYR A 91 -8.50 12.57 -7.61
N SER A 92 -8.76 11.28 -7.82
CA SER A 92 -9.99 10.65 -7.33
C SER A 92 -9.74 9.29 -6.70
N ARG A 93 -10.61 8.95 -5.74
CA ARG A 93 -10.79 7.60 -5.19
C ARG A 93 -11.98 6.93 -5.85
N SER A 94 -11.84 6.62 -7.13
CA SER A 94 -12.93 6.08 -7.95
C SER A 94 -12.53 4.77 -8.62
N ALA A 95 -13.52 4.02 -9.08
CA ALA A 95 -13.30 2.81 -9.87
C ALA A 95 -12.48 3.07 -11.14
N SER A 96 -12.62 4.23 -11.79
CA SER A 96 -11.78 4.58 -12.94
C SER A 96 -10.31 4.79 -12.57
N SER A 97 -10.04 5.34 -11.38
CA SER A 97 -8.67 5.44 -10.85
C SER A 97 -8.12 4.07 -10.49
N ALA A 98 -8.90 3.21 -9.83
CA ALA A 98 -8.51 1.83 -9.53
C ALA A 98 -8.16 1.06 -10.82
N LYS A 99 -9.04 1.08 -11.82
CA LYS A 99 -8.81 0.46 -13.14
C LYS A 99 -7.56 0.98 -13.83
N LYS A 100 -7.26 2.28 -13.71
CA LYS A 100 -6.05 2.86 -14.30
C LYS A 100 -4.78 2.45 -13.57
N VAL A 101 -4.84 2.31 -12.25
CA VAL A 101 -3.68 1.99 -11.40
C VAL A 101 -3.37 0.49 -11.45
N ILE A 102 -4.39 -0.37 -11.33
CA ILE A 102 -4.26 -1.84 -11.37
C ILE A 102 -4.13 -2.37 -12.80
N ASP A 103 -4.64 -1.62 -13.79
CA ASP A 103 -5.02 -2.08 -15.13
C ASP A 103 -6.30 -2.95 -15.12
N GLU A 104 -7.30 -2.52 -15.90
CA GLU A 104 -8.63 -3.15 -15.97
C GLU A 104 -8.58 -4.62 -16.46
N ASP A 105 -7.56 -4.96 -17.23
CA ASP A 105 -7.31 -6.30 -17.77
C ASP A 105 -6.42 -7.18 -16.87
N TYR A 106 -6.08 -6.73 -15.66
CA TYR A 106 -5.30 -7.53 -14.72
C TYR A 106 -6.04 -8.84 -14.39
N ALA A 107 -5.34 -9.97 -14.56
CA ALA A 107 -5.91 -11.32 -14.48
C ALA A 107 -5.58 -12.07 -13.17
N GLY A 108 -4.70 -11.52 -12.31
CA GLY A 108 -4.33 -12.13 -11.03
C GLY A 108 -5.32 -11.84 -9.90
N ILE A 109 -4.97 -12.21 -8.68
CA ILE A 109 -5.75 -11.93 -7.46
C ILE A 109 -5.51 -10.49 -7.02
N VAL A 110 -6.56 -9.78 -6.64
CA VAL A 110 -6.49 -8.45 -6.03
C VAL A 110 -6.88 -8.56 -4.56
N VAL A 111 -5.98 -8.09 -3.70
CA VAL A 111 -6.20 -7.97 -2.26
C VAL A 111 -6.32 -6.49 -1.91
N SER A 112 -7.46 -6.03 -1.41
CA SER A 112 -7.64 -4.63 -1.03
C SER A 112 -8.60 -4.47 0.14
N ASP A 113 -8.87 -3.23 0.55
CA ASP A 113 -9.93 -2.92 1.51
C ASP A 113 -11.35 -3.20 0.93
N GLN A 114 -12.42 -2.78 1.59
CA GLN A 114 -13.80 -2.91 1.07
C GLN A 114 -14.28 -1.65 0.32
N CYS A 115 -13.37 -0.89 -0.28
CA CYS A 115 -13.73 0.32 -1.02
C CYS A 115 -14.50 -0.02 -2.30
N LEU A 116 -15.58 0.75 -2.55
CA LEU A 116 -16.43 0.61 -3.74
C LEU A 116 -15.66 0.75 -5.07
N SER A 117 -14.48 1.38 -5.03
CA SER A 117 -13.60 1.51 -6.20
C SER A 117 -13.12 0.17 -6.76
N TYR A 118 -13.20 -0.91 -5.98
CA TYR A 118 -12.78 -2.26 -6.39
C TYR A 118 -13.93 -3.16 -6.84
N ASN A 119 -15.20 -2.70 -6.81
CA ASN A 119 -16.38 -3.51 -7.13
C ASN A 119 -16.41 -4.08 -8.56
N TRP A 120 -15.55 -3.59 -9.46
CA TRP A 120 -15.41 -4.10 -10.82
C TRP A 120 -14.54 -5.37 -10.89
N VAL A 121 -13.78 -5.69 -9.84
CA VAL A 121 -12.99 -6.92 -9.75
C VAL A 121 -13.93 -8.08 -9.47
N SER A 122 -13.81 -9.14 -10.26
CA SER A 122 -14.64 -10.34 -10.11
C SER A 122 -14.37 -11.03 -8.77
N THR A 123 -15.42 -11.56 -8.15
CA THR A 123 -15.38 -12.13 -6.78
C THR A 123 -14.49 -13.36 -6.65
N ASP A 124 -14.27 -14.11 -7.73
CA ASP A 124 -13.36 -15.26 -7.78
C ASP A 124 -11.87 -14.85 -7.72
N ARG A 125 -11.55 -13.59 -8.00
CA ARG A 125 -10.20 -13.03 -7.95
C ARG A 125 -10.04 -11.92 -6.92
N TYR A 126 -11.04 -11.71 -6.08
CA TYR A 126 -11.05 -10.66 -5.08
C TYR A 126 -10.92 -11.20 -3.67
N GLN A 127 -9.95 -10.69 -2.92
CA GLN A 127 -9.75 -11.04 -1.52
C GLN A 127 -9.72 -9.78 -0.66
N LEU A 128 -10.34 -9.85 0.52
CA LEU A 128 -10.25 -8.77 1.49
C LEU A 128 -8.89 -8.78 2.20
N CYS A 129 -8.32 -7.59 2.32
CA CYS A 129 -7.11 -7.37 3.09
C CYS A 129 -7.40 -7.60 4.59
N TRP A 130 -6.72 -8.58 5.17
CA TRP A 130 -6.95 -8.99 6.55
C TRP A 130 -6.68 -7.88 7.57
N GLU A 131 -5.67 -7.04 7.32
CA GLU A 131 -5.37 -5.90 8.19
C GLU A 131 -6.46 -4.81 8.16
N HIS A 132 -7.17 -4.67 7.04
CA HIS A 132 -8.35 -3.80 6.98
C HIS A 132 -9.52 -4.38 7.77
N VAL A 133 -9.76 -5.70 7.63
CA VAL A 133 -10.78 -6.39 8.42
C VAL A 133 -10.51 -6.24 9.92
N LYS A 134 -9.27 -6.50 10.36
CA LYS A 134 -8.86 -6.33 11.77
C LYS A 134 -9.10 -4.92 12.27
N ARG A 135 -8.68 -3.90 11.52
CA ARG A 135 -8.88 -2.49 11.92
C ARG A 135 -10.35 -2.13 12.03
N ASN A 136 -11.20 -2.58 11.11
CA ASN A 136 -12.65 -2.30 11.16
C ASN A 136 -13.30 -2.95 12.40
N LEU A 137 -12.93 -4.20 12.70
CA LEU A 137 -13.43 -4.89 13.90
C LEU A 137 -12.94 -4.24 15.19
N GLN A 138 -11.68 -3.76 15.20
CA GLN A 138 -11.12 -3.02 16.33
C GLN A 138 -11.87 -1.69 16.55
N GLN A 139 -12.18 -0.95 15.48
CA GLN A 139 -13.01 0.25 15.57
C GLN A 139 -14.40 -0.03 16.15
N MET A 140 -15.01 -1.17 15.82
CA MET A 140 -16.26 -1.59 16.46
C MET A 140 -16.06 -1.87 17.95
N ALA A 141 -14.98 -2.57 18.32
CA ALA A 141 -14.65 -2.91 19.71
C ALA A 141 -14.41 -1.65 20.57
N ASP A 142 -13.79 -0.64 19.97
CA ASP A 142 -13.43 0.64 20.60
C ASP A 142 -14.53 1.70 20.45
N TYR A 143 -15.71 1.32 19.96
CA TYR A 143 -16.81 2.24 19.75
C TYR A 143 -17.21 2.92 21.08
N SER A 144 -17.01 4.24 21.15
CA SER A 144 -17.18 5.03 22.37
C SER A 144 -18.62 5.08 22.89
N GLY A 145 -19.61 4.83 22.02
CA GLY A 145 -21.01 4.70 22.41
C GLY A 145 -21.33 3.41 23.16
N GLY A 146 -20.41 2.45 23.24
CA GLY A 146 -20.58 1.20 23.98
C GLY A 146 -21.66 0.29 23.40
N GLY A 147 -22.37 -0.42 24.30
CA GLY A 147 -23.49 -1.30 23.96
C GLY A 147 -23.11 -2.51 23.11
N ASP A 148 -24.08 -2.99 22.33
CA ASP A 148 -23.94 -4.20 21.51
C ASP A 148 -22.83 -4.08 20.47
N THR A 149 -22.60 -2.89 19.90
CA THR A 149 -21.53 -2.66 18.92
C THR A 149 -20.15 -2.96 19.51
N ALA A 150 -19.83 -2.37 20.67
CA ALA A 150 -18.56 -2.60 21.35
C ALA A 150 -18.43 -4.04 21.88
N TYR A 151 -19.53 -4.60 22.37
CA TYR A 151 -19.58 -5.99 22.83
C TYR A 151 -19.27 -6.97 21.68
N ILE A 152 -19.98 -6.86 20.56
CA ILE A 152 -19.79 -7.70 19.37
C ILE A 152 -18.39 -7.48 18.79
N GLY A 153 -17.94 -6.23 18.67
CA GLY A 153 -16.61 -5.90 18.16
C GLY A 153 -15.48 -6.59 18.92
N LYS A 154 -15.55 -6.60 20.26
CA LYS A 154 -14.57 -7.30 21.12
C LYS A 154 -14.53 -8.81 20.85
N HIS A 155 -15.71 -9.44 20.70
CA HIS A 155 -15.79 -10.87 20.40
C HIS A 155 -15.24 -11.19 19.01
N LEU A 156 -15.58 -10.37 18.00
CA LEU A 156 -15.07 -10.53 16.65
C LEU A 156 -13.55 -10.33 16.58
N CYS A 157 -12.98 -9.41 17.36
CA CYS A 157 -11.53 -9.25 17.47
C CYS A 157 -10.85 -10.51 18.02
N LEU A 158 -11.40 -11.10 19.09
CA LEU A 158 -10.89 -12.36 19.66
C LEU A 158 -10.92 -13.51 18.63
N LEU A 159 -12.05 -13.69 17.94
CA LEU A 159 -12.20 -14.72 16.91
C LEU A 159 -11.23 -14.50 15.74
N THR A 160 -11.08 -13.24 15.29
CA THR A 160 -10.18 -12.87 14.20
C THR A 160 -8.73 -13.20 14.56
N ASN A 161 -8.30 -12.86 15.78
CA ASN A 161 -6.96 -13.20 16.26
C ASN A 161 -6.77 -14.73 16.36
N ALA A 162 -7.77 -15.47 16.86
CA ALA A 162 -7.70 -16.92 16.95
C ALA A 162 -7.60 -17.60 15.56
N VAL A 163 -8.37 -17.15 14.58
CA VAL A 163 -8.31 -17.63 13.18
C VAL A 163 -6.92 -17.38 12.59
N PHE A 164 -6.40 -16.17 12.76
CA PHE A 164 -5.06 -15.81 12.30
C PHE A 164 -4.01 -16.70 12.95
N HIS A 165 -3.97 -16.78 14.28
CA HIS A 165 -3.03 -17.61 15.01
C HIS A 165 -3.08 -19.08 14.58
N THR A 166 -4.27 -19.68 14.47
CA THR A 166 -4.41 -21.10 14.08
C THR A 166 -3.89 -21.35 12.67
N ARG A 167 -4.19 -20.46 11.72
CA ARG A 167 -3.75 -20.57 10.33
C ARG A 167 -2.23 -20.42 10.20
N HIS A 168 -1.62 -19.52 10.97
CA HIS A 168 -0.18 -19.29 10.95
C HIS A 168 0.62 -20.32 11.76
N LEU A 169 0.08 -20.86 12.86
CA LEU A 169 0.70 -21.94 13.64
C LEU A 169 0.72 -23.26 12.86
N ASN A 170 -0.35 -23.59 12.15
CA ASN A 170 -0.37 -24.78 11.27
C ASN A 170 0.67 -24.68 10.14
N TRP A 171 0.97 -23.47 9.67
CA TRP A 171 2.08 -23.23 8.73
C TRP A 171 3.44 -23.55 9.34
N ILE A 172 3.69 -23.11 10.58
CA ILE A 172 4.96 -23.39 11.29
C ILE A 172 5.10 -24.89 11.55
N ILE A 173 4.03 -25.57 11.99
CA ILE A 173 4.05 -27.01 12.27
C ILE A 173 4.28 -27.82 10.98
N HIS A 174 3.61 -27.49 9.86
CA HIS A 174 3.85 -28.14 8.57
C HIS A 174 5.28 -27.97 8.06
N CYS A 175 5.89 -26.79 8.24
CA CYS A 175 7.28 -26.55 7.86
C CYS A 175 8.29 -27.35 8.72
N ILE A 176 7.98 -27.63 9.99
CA ILE A 176 8.83 -28.42 10.89
C ILE A 176 8.71 -29.94 10.59
N CYS A 177 7.55 -30.40 10.14
CA CYS A 177 7.28 -31.83 9.88
C CYS A 177 7.78 -32.35 8.52
N GLY A 178 8.40 -31.51 7.66
CA GLY A 178 9.08 -31.96 6.43
C GLY A 178 8.17 -32.40 5.28
N GLU A 179 6.85 -32.36 5.41
CA GLU A 179 5.88 -32.74 4.37
C GLU A 179 5.55 -31.61 3.37
N CYS A 180 6.52 -30.74 3.08
CA CYS A 180 6.35 -29.66 2.10
C CYS A 180 6.81 -30.08 0.69
N THR A 181 6.22 -31.13 0.13
CA THR A 181 6.31 -31.41 -1.32
C THR A 181 5.03 -30.98 -2.02
N GLY A 182 4.89 -29.68 -2.31
CA GLY A 182 3.82 -29.20 -3.21
C GLY A 182 3.43 -27.73 -3.13
N TYR A 183 3.70 -27.04 -2.03
CA TYR A 183 3.37 -25.61 -1.85
C TYR A 183 4.65 -24.77 -1.68
N LYS A 184 5.49 -24.70 -2.71
CA LYS A 184 6.50 -23.63 -2.80
C LYS A 184 5.86 -22.40 -3.43
N ASN A 185 6.08 -21.23 -2.80
CA ASN A 185 5.70 -19.88 -3.19
C ASN A 185 4.30 -19.35 -2.80
N ARG A 186 4.06 -19.20 -1.50
CA ARG A 186 3.33 -18.02 -0.97
C ARG A 186 3.99 -17.56 0.32
N SER A 187 5.17 -16.95 0.20
CA SER A 187 5.68 -16.07 1.26
C SER A 187 4.96 -14.74 1.09
N ILE A 188 3.94 -14.51 1.92
CA ILE A 188 3.42 -13.17 2.18
C ILE A 188 4.10 -12.71 3.48
N ILE A 189 4.42 -11.42 3.54
CA ILE A 189 4.88 -10.56 4.64
C ILE A 189 6.37 -10.63 5.07
N GLY A 190 7.13 -9.70 4.49
CA GLY A 190 7.79 -8.63 5.26
C GLY A 190 7.04 -7.31 5.05
#